data_AF-A0A6B9QWG0-F1
#
_entry.id   AF-A0A6B9QWG0-F1
#
_cell.length_a   1.000
_cell.length_b   1.000
_cell.length_c   1.000
_cell.angle_alpha   90.00
_cell.angle_beta   90.00
_cell.angle_gamma   90.00
#
_symmetry.space_group_name_H-M   'P 1'
#
loop_
_entity.id
_entity.type
_entity.pdbx_description
1 polymer ?
#
loop_
_entity_poly.entity_id
_entity_poly.type
_entity_poly.pdbx_seq_one_letter_code
_entity_poly.pdbx_strand_id
1 'polypeptide(L)'
;WYVGCVRRKVSEDFLKSQPFDGAFIVRDSESSPGDFSLSVKYNGQVQHFKVLRDASNKYFIWVVKFNSLNELVEYHKTHSISRTVSIFLKEIESDQLERFRNHPGVKELLKVKAKYDFEPQEHGELLFRCEDIIEVLEQTDANWWKGKCRGNIGMFPTPYVEILEN
;
A
#
# COMPACT_ATOMS: atom_id res chain seq x y z
N TRP A 1 -6.27 -8.18 6.25
CA TRP A 1 -6.73 -7.01 5.49
C TRP A 1 -5.65 -6.27 4.67
N TYR A 2 -4.37 -6.16 5.10
CA TYR A 2 -3.34 -5.48 4.28
C TYR A 2 -2.85 -6.38 3.13
N VAL A 3 -2.78 -5.84 1.91
CA VAL A 3 -2.46 -6.59 0.68
C VAL A 3 -1.33 -5.97 -0.15
N GLY A 4 -0.66 -4.93 0.36
CA GLY A 4 0.48 -4.30 -0.32
C GLY A 4 0.11 -3.56 -1.60
N CYS A 5 1.01 -3.60 -2.58
CA CYS A 5 0.85 -2.93 -3.87
C CYS A 5 -0.08 -3.72 -4.80
N VAL A 6 -1.34 -3.31 -4.83
CA VAL A 6 -2.33 -3.87 -5.75
C VAL A 6 -3.00 -2.76 -6.54
N ARG A 7 -3.18 -3.01 -7.84
CA ARG A 7 -3.85 -2.06 -8.72
C ARG A 7 -5.29 -1.84 -8.29
N ARG A 8 -5.82 -0.63 -8.52
CA ARG A 8 -7.21 -0.29 -8.23
C ARG A 8 -8.17 -1.27 -8.87
N LYS A 9 -7.99 -1.56 -10.16
CA LYS A 9 -8.84 -2.49 -10.91
C LYS A 9 -8.84 -3.90 -10.32
N VAL A 10 -7.67 -4.42 -9.93
CA VAL A 10 -7.53 -5.74 -9.30
C VAL A 10 -8.20 -5.76 -7.93
N SER A 11 -8.07 -4.69 -7.16
CA SER A 11 -8.76 -4.50 -5.88
C SER A 11 -10.28 -4.48 -6.05
N GLU A 12 -10.77 -3.78 -7.08
CA GLU A 12 -12.20 -3.67 -7.37
C GLU A 12 -12.80 -5.03 -7.74
N ASP A 13 -12.13 -5.78 -8.61
CA ASP A 13 -12.61 -7.09 -9.06
C ASP A 13 -12.65 -8.11 -7.91
N PHE A 14 -11.61 -8.13 -7.06
CA PHE A 14 -11.56 -8.98 -5.87
C PHE A 14 -12.63 -8.61 -4.84
N LEU A 15 -12.80 -7.32 -4.54
CA LEU A 15 -13.80 -6.90 -3.55
C LEU A 15 -15.22 -7.13 -4.07
N LYS A 16 -15.50 -6.90 -5.36
CA LYS A 16 -16.82 -7.14 -5.96
C LYS A 16 -17.25 -8.60 -5.87
N SER A 17 -16.31 -9.55 -5.94
CA SER A 17 -16.60 -10.98 -5.81
C SER A 17 -16.95 -11.44 -4.40
N GLN A 18 -16.67 -10.63 -3.36
CA GLN A 18 -17.00 -10.96 -1.98
C GLN A 18 -18.52 -11.00 -1.76
N PRO A 19 -19.08 -11.93 -0.99
CA PRO A 19 -20.54 -12.11 -0.92
C PRO A 19 -21.27 -11.09 -0.04
N PHE A 20 -20.55 -10.20 0.67
CA PHE A 20 -21.14 -9.26 1.63
C PHE A 20 -20.59 -7.84 1.50
N ASP A 21 -21.41 -6.87 1.87
CA ASP A 21 -20.99 -5.49 2.07
C ASP A 21 -20.14 -5.34 3.34
N GLY A 22 -19.18 -4.41 3.26
CA GLY A 22 -18.17 -4.19 4.30
C GLY A 22 -16.88 -4.96 4.09
N ALA A 23 -16.83 -5.91 3.16
CA ALA A 23 -15.59 -6.58 2.77
C ALA A 23 -14.55 -5.53 2.34
N PHE A 24 -13.35 -5.57 2.91
CA PHE A 24 -12.36 -4.52 2.70
C PHE A 24 -10.93 -5.06 2.62
N ILE A 25 -10.08 -4.25 2.01
CA ILE A 25 -8.62 -4.40 2.02
C ILE A 25 -7.96 -3.03 2.20
N VAL A 26 -6.75 -3.03 2.77
CA VAL A 26 -5.87 -1.86 2.77
C VAL A 26 -4.69 -2.16 1.85
N ARG A 27 -4.37 -1.20 0.98
CA ARG A 27 -3.35 -1.30 -0.05
C ARG A 27 -2.51 -0.04 -0.12
N ASP A 28 -1.38 -0.11 -0.79
CA ASP A 28 -0.62 1.08 -1.17
C ASP A 28 -1.45 1.96 -2.13
N SER A 29 -1.34 3.27 -1.96
CA SER A 29 -2.06 4.23 -2.79
C SER A 29 -1.33 4.44 -4.12
N GLU A 30 -1.97 4.02 -5.22
CA GLU A 30 -1.44 4.27 -6.58
C GLU A 30 -1.39 5.76 -6.92
N SER A 31 -2.35 6.55 -6.44
CA SER A 31 -2.42 7.99 -6.72
C SER A 31 -1.54 8.83 -5.81
N SER A 32 -0.95 8.25 -4.77
CA SER A 32 -0.15 8.97 -3.78
C SER A 32 0.89 8.04 -3.17
N PRO A 33 2.04 7.86 -3.86
CA PRO A 33 3.10 6.96 -3.41
C PRO A 33 3.52 7.24 -1.96
N GLY A 34 3.64 6.18 -1.15
CA GLY A 34 3.95 6.25 0.27
C GLY A 34 2.72 6.33 1.19
N ASP A 35 1.56 6.72 0.68
CA ASP A 35 0.28 6.71 1.41
C ASP A 35 -0.48 5.39 1.21
N PHE A 36 -1.50 5.17 2.04
CA PHE A 36 -2.37 3.99 1.95
C PHE A 36 -3.75 4.35 1.40
N SER A 37 -4.44 3.35 0.87
CA SER A 37 -5.85 3.42 0.49
C SER A 37 -6.61 2.25 1.09
N LEU A 38 -7.75 2.54 1.71
CA LEU A 38 -8.71 1.53 2.16
C LEU A 38 -9.80 1.39 1.10
N SER A 39 -9.94 0.19 0.55
CA SER A 39 -10.97 -0.13 -0.45
C SER A 39 -12.01 -1.04 0.19
N VAL A 40 -13.29 -0.72 0.07
CA VAL A 40 -14.40 -1.45 0.72
C VAL A 40 -15.56 -1.64 -0.24
N LYS A 41 -16.15 -2.85 -0.23
CA LYS A 41 -17.37 -3.16 -0.99
C LYS A 41 -18.61 -2.60 -0.30
N TYR A 42 -19.46 -1.94 -1.07
CA TYR A 42 -20.79 -1.54 -0.66
C TYR A 42 -21.75 -1.48 -1.84
N ASN A 43 -22.90 -2.14 -1.72
CA ASN A 43 -23.98 -2.16 -2.71
C ASN A 43 -23.50 -2.50 -4.13
N GLY A 44 -22.68 -3.55 -4.25
CA GLY A 44 -22.12 -4.02 -5.53
C GLY A 44 -21.01 -3.14 -6.13
N GLN A 45 -20.66 -2.02 -5.48
CA GLN A 45 -19.59 -1.12 -5.88
C GLN A 45 -18.45 -1.15 -4.87
N VAL A 46 -17.30 -0.58 -5.25
CA VAL A 46 -16.14 -0.45 -4.38
C VAL A 46 -15.86 1.03 -4.15
N GLN A 47 -15.83 1.42 -2.88
CA GLN A 47 -15.44 2.75 -2.46
C GLN A 47 -13.98 2.74 -2.03
N HIS A 48 -13.25 3.80 -2.34
CA HIS A 48 -11.84 3.94 -1.99
C HIS A 48 -11.66 5.19 -1.14
N PHE A 49 -11.07 5.00 0.04
CA PHE A 49 -10.76 6.06 0.98
C PHE A 49 -9.24 6.21 1.08
N LYS A 50 -8.74 7.42 0.83
CA LYS A 50 -7.32 7.71 1.07
C LYS A 50 -7.10 7.78 2.58
N VAL A 51 -6.10 7.03 3.08
CA VAL A 51 -5.65 7.14 4.47
C VAL A 51 -4.57 8.20 4.50
N LEU A 52 -4.85 9.29 5.22
CA LEU A 52 -3.97 10.42 5.40
C LEU A 52 -3.15 10.25 6.68
N ARG A 53 -2.03 10.98 6.74
CA ARG A 53 -1.20 11.13 7.94
C ARG A 53 -1.01 12.61 8.24
N ASP A 54 -1.00 12.96 9.52
CA ASP A 54 -0.63 14.32 9.95
C ASP A 54 0.86 14.42 10.27
N ALA A 55 1.31 15.63 10.64
CA ALA A 55 2.71 15.90 10.99
C ALA A 55 3.20 15.08 12.21
N SER A 56 2.31 14.51 13.01
CA SER A 56 2.63 13.64 14.14
C SER A 56 2.50 12.15 13.78
N ASN A 57 2.44 11.81 12.49
CA ASN A 57 2.28 10.47 11.94
C ASN A 57 0.99 9.74 12.39
N LYS A 58 -0.06 10.48 12.79
CA LYS A 58 -1.36 9.86 13.10
C LYS A 58 -2.15 9.60 11.82
N TYR A 59 -2.74 8.42 11.72
CA TYR A 59 -3.54 7.99 10.57
C TYR A 59 -4.99 8.45 10.68
N PHE A 60 -5.60 8.88 9.58
CA PHE A 60 -7.02 9.22 9.55
C PHE A 60 -7.59 9.16 8.12
N ILE A 61 -8.90 8.92 8.01
CA ILE A 61 -9.66 9.12 6.76
C ILE A 61 -10.48 10.41 6.85
N TRP A 62 -11.03 10.71 8.03
CA TRP A 62 -11.88 11.87 8.30
C TRP A 62 -11.33 12.70 9.46
N VAL A 63 -12.11 12.83 10.54
CA VAL A 63 -11.81 13.70 11.68
C VAL A 63 -11.04 12.95 12.78
N VAL A 64 -11.37 11.67 12.99
CA VAL A 64 -10.77 10.85 14.05
C VAL A 64 -9.39 10.35 13.60
N LYS A 65 -8.41 10.47 14.50
CA LYS A 65 -7.00 10.15 14.26
C LYS A 65 -6.54 8.97 15.12
N PHE A 66 -5.67 8.15 14.56
CA PHE A 66 -5.23 6.87 15.13
C PHE A 66 -3.71 6.75 15.14
N ASN A 67 -3.14 5.98 16.08
CA ASN A 67 -1.70 5.76 16.15
C ASN A 67 -1.21 4.76 15.10
N SER A 68 -2.10 3.91 14.59
CA SER A 68 -1.78 2.86 13.64
C SER A 68 -2.93 2.60 12.68
N LEU A 69 -2.63 1.96 11.54
CA LEU A 69 -3.66 1.44 10.65
C LEU A 69 -4.54 0.39 11.34
N ASN A 70 -3.99 -0.39 12.26
CA ASN A 70 -4.74 -1.39 13.02
C ASN A 70 -5.84 -0.74 13.87
N GLU A 71 -5.51 0.33 14.60
CA GLU A 71 -6.50 1.08 15.38
C GLU A 71 -7.57 1.70 14.48
N LEU A 72 -7.18 2.27 13.34
CA LEU A 72 -8.12 2.84 12.35
C LEU A 72 -9.09 1.78 11.83
N VAL A 73 -8.58 0.61 11.46
CA VAL A 73 -9.39 -0.51 10.97
C VAL A 73 -10.33 -1.01 12.05
N GLU A 74 -9.82 -1.22 13.27
CA GLU A 74 -10.61 -1.73 14.39
C GLU A 74 -11.75 -0.77 14.76
N TYR A 75 -11.49 0.53 14.78
CA TYR A 75 -12.53 1.55 14.98
C TYR A 75 -13.64 1.44 13.94
N HIS A 76 -13.28 1.27 12.67
CA HIS A 76 -14.24 1.21 11.57
C HIS A 76 -14.96 -0.13 11.40
N LYS A 77 -14.65 -1.15 12.20
CA LYS A 77 -15.48 -2.35 12.33
C LYS A 77 -16.80 -2.06 13.04
N THR A 78 -16.84 -1.04 13.90
CA THR A 78 -18.04 -0.66 14.67
C THR A 78 -18.53 0.76 14.40
N HIS A 79 -17.74 1.57 13.69
CA HIS A 79 -18.10 2.93 13.28
C HIS A 79 -18.09 3.07 11.76
N SER A 80 -19.10 3.71 11.19
CA SER A 80 -19.19 3.83 9.73
C SER A 80 -17.95 4.50 9.15
N ILE A 81 -17.38 3.92 8.10
CA ILE A 81 -16.28 4.52 7.33
C ILE A 81 -16.78 5.59 6.36
N SER A 82 -18.07 5.60 6.00
CA SER A 82 -18.66 6.62 5.14
C SER A 82 -19.43 7.66 5.95
N ARG A 83 -19.39 8.92 5.49
CA ARG A 83 -20.14 10.05 6.07
C ARG A 83 -21.59 10.12 5.57
N THR A 84 -21.91 9.43 4.47
CA THR A 84 -23.22 9.53 3.80
C THR A 84 -24.05 8.25 3.92
N VAL A 85 -23.39 7.11 4.15
CA VAL A 85 -24.04 5.79 4.26
C VAL A 85 -23.39 4.98 5.38
N SER A 86 -24.12 4.03 5.94
CA SER A 86 -23.62 3.14 7.01
C SER A 86 -22.84 1.97 6.42
N ILE A 87 -21.51 2.02 6.52
CA ILE A 87 -20.59 0.97 6.04
C ILE A 87 -19.64 0.60 7.17
N PHE A 88 -19.71 -0.63 7.65
CA PHE A 88 -18.80 -1.17 8.67
C PHE A 88 -17.82 -2.14 8.02
N LEU A 89 -16.56 -2.11 8.45
CA LEU A 89 -15.53 -3.00 7.92
C LEU A 89 -15.74 -4.43 8.43
N LYS A 90 -15.65 -5.40 7.52
CA LYS A 90 -15.76 -6.83 7.82
C LYS A 90 -14.57 -7.55 7.21
N GLU A 91 -13.88 -8.32 8.06
CA GLU A 91 -12.73 -9.12 7.62
C GLU A 91 -13.16 -10.10 6.52
N ILE A 92 -12.29 -10.27 5.54
CA ILE A 92 -12.38 -11.33 4.53
C ILE A 92 -11.70 -12.57 5.11
N GLU A 93 -12.19 -13.76 4.77
CA GLU A 93 -11.60 -15.02 5.20
C GLU A 93 -10.11 -15.11 4.84
N SER A 94 -9.30 -15.59 5.79
CA SER A 94 -7.84 -15.65 5.69
C SER A 94 -7.37 -16.34 4.41
N ASP A 95 -7.94 -17.50 4.09
CA ASP A 95 -7.55 -18.28 2.91
C ASP A 95 -7.83 -17.56 1.59
N GLN A 96 -8.94 -16.81 1.53
CA GLN A 96 -9.25 -16.00 0.35
C GLN A 96 -8.26 -14.85 0.21
N LEU A 97 -7.88 -14.23 1.33
CA LEU A 97 -6.92 -13.13 1.33
C LEU A 97 -5.51 -13.61 0.94
N GLU A 98 -5.07 -14.78 1.42
CA GLU A 98 -3.79 -15.37 1.03
C GLU A 98 -3.76 -15.71 -0.47
N ARG A 99 -4.83 -16.32 -1.00
CA ARG A 99 -4.94 -16.57 -2.45
C ARG A 99 -4.90 -15.27 -3.26
N PHE A 100 -5.55 -14.23 -2.76
CA PHE A 100 -5.54 -12.93 -3.41
C PHE A 100 -4.16 -12.28 -3.41
N ARG A 101 -3.41 -12.35 -2.31
CA ARG A 101 -2.03 -11.83 -2.25
C ARG A 101 -1.09 -12.51 -3.24
N ASN A 102 -1.32 -13.80 -3.51
CA ASN A 102 -0.58 -14.57 -4.50
C ASN A 102 -1.12 -14.41 -5.94
N HIS A 103 -2.14 -13.59 -6.16
CA HIS A 103 -2.72 -13.38 -7.48
C HIS A 103 -1.74 -12.58 -8.37
N PRO A 104 -1.52 -12.92 -9.65
CA PRO A 104 -0.56 -12.24 -10.54
C PRO A 104 -0.79 -10.72 -10.70
N GLY A 105 -2.01 -10.26 -10.42
CA GLY A 105 -2.39 -8.84 -10.43
C GLY A 105 -2.05 -8.07 -9.14
N VAL A 106 -1.68 -8.78 -8.06
CA VAL A 106 -1.03 -8.21 -6.89
C VAL A 106 0.45 -8.24 -7.20
N LYS A 107 1.02 -7.06 -7.44
CA LYS A 107 2.44 -6.97 -7.82
C LYS A 107 3.21 -7.17 -6.52
N GLU A 108 3.84 -8.32 -6.36
CA GLU A 108 4.95 -8.38 -5.42
C GLU A 108 5.92 -7.30 -5.89
N LEU A 109 6.15 -6.29 -5.03
CA LEU A 109 7.04 -5.19 -5.38
C LEU A 109 8.37 -5.83 -5.75
N LEU A 110 8.85 -5.54 -6.97
CA LEU A 110 10.17 -5.99 -7.39
C LEU A 110 11.15 -5.59 -6.28
N LYS A 111 11.89 -6.55 -5.75
CA LYS A 111 12.94 -6.27 -4.77
C LYS A 111 14.26 -6.25 -5.49
N VAL A 112 15.09 -5.29 -5.11
CA VAL A 112 16.46 -5.22 -5.58
C VAL A 112 17.37 -5.17 -4.38
N LYS A 113 18.57 -5.73 -4.52
CA LYS A 113 19.63 -5.63 -3.52
C LYS A 113 20.62 -4.56 -3.94
N ALA A 114 21.00 -3.69 -3.02
CA ALA A 114 22.05 -2.71 -3.25
C ALA A 114 23.42 -3.40 -3.39
N LYS A 115 24.11 -3.18 -4.51
CA LYS A 115 25.48 -3.67 -4.73
C LYS A 115 26.53 -2.74 -4.12
N TYR A 116 26.17 -1.48 -3.91
CA TYR A 116 27.05 -0.43 -3.39
C TYR A 116 26.28 0.49 -2.46
N ASP A 117 27.00 1.20 -1.60
CA ASP A 117 26.47 2.32 -0.84
C ASP A 117 26.05 3.45 -1.78
N PHE A 118 24.99 4.16 -1.42
CA PHE A 118 24.56 5.35 -2.14
C PHE A 118 24.11 6.43 -1.16
N GLU A 119 24.80 7.58 -1.23
CA GLU A 119 24.46 8.77 -0.46
C GLU A 119 23.74 9.77 -1.37
N PRO A 120 22.54 10.25 -0.97
CA PRO A 120 21.78 11.25 -1.70
C PRO A 120 22.59 12.52 -1.99
N GLN A 121 22.63 12.94 -3.24
CA GLN A 121 23.20 14.20 -3.70
C GLN A 121 22.12 15.26 -3.93
N GLU A 122 20.91 14.82 -4.31
CA GLU A 122 19.77 15.70 -4.56
C GLU A 122 18.59 15.41 -3.61
N HIS A 123 17.70 16.41 -3.49
CA HIS A 123 16.49 16.26 -2.70
C HIS A 123 15.55 15.24 -3.35
N GLY A 124 15.13 14.23 -2.58
CA GLY A 124 14.24 13.17 -3.06
C GLY A 124 14.96 11.88 -3.48
N GLU A 125 16.28 11.82 -3.37
CA GLU A 125 17.05 10.59 -3.55
C GLU A 125 17.05 9.71 -2.28
N LEU A 126 17.14 8.39 -2.48
CA LEU A 126 17.03 7.39 -1.43
C LEU A 126 18.41 7.01 -0.91
N LEU A 127 18.68 7.22 0.39
CA LEU A 127 19.88 6.68 1.04
C LEU A 127 19.76 5.17 1.24
N PHE A 128 20.80 4.42 0.89
CA PHE A 128 20.94 2.99 1.19
C PHE A 128 22.40 2.56 1.30
N ARG A 129 22.64 1.42 1.95
CA ARG A 129 23.95 0.78 2.08
C ARG A 129 23.99 -0.50 1.25
N CYS A 130 25.20 -0.93 0.88
CA CYS A 130 25.43 -2.22 0.26
C CYS A 130 24.72 -3.33 1.04
N GLU A 131 24.15 -4.30 0.32
CA GLU A 131 23.29 -5.39 0.80
C GLU A 131 21.89 -4.98 1.29
N ASP A 132 21.53 -3.69 1.31
CA ASP A 132 20.15 -3.30 1.61
C ASP A 132 19.18 -3.86 0.57
N ILE A 133 18.01 -4.29 1.06
CA ILE A 133 16.87 -4.64 0.21
C ILE A 133 16.02 -3.39 -0.01
N ILE A 134 15.77 -3.08 -1.27
CA ILE A 134 14.97 -1.94 -1.71
C ILE A 134 13.72 -2.49 -2.40
N GLU A 135 12.56 -2.06 -1.92
CA GLU A 135 11.27 -2.34 -2.57
C GLU A 135 11.05 -1.33 -3.69
N VAL A 136 10.99 -1.79 -4.95
CA VAL A 136 10.83 -0.91 -6.12
C VAL A 136 9.36 -0.52 -6.28
N LEU A 137 9.08 0.77 -6.10
CA LEU A 137 7.75 1.35 -6.17
C LEU A 137 7.40 1.79 -7.61
N GLU A 138 8.35 2.40 -8.31
CA GLU A 138 8.14 2.94 -9.66
C GLU A 138 9.38 2.72 -10.54
N GLN A 139 9.16 2.33 -11.80
CA GLN A 139 10.19 2.11 -12.83
C GLN A 139 9.88 3.01 -14.04
N THR A 140 9.77 4.31 -13.80
CA THR A 140 9.38 5.29 -14.83
C THR A 140 10.52 5.64 -15.78
N ASP A 141 11.78 5.42 -15.35
CA ASP A 141 13.00 5.65 -16.14
C ASP A 141 13.92 4.42 -16.12
N ALA A 142 14.79 4.28 -17.11
CA ALA A 142 15.73 3.16 -17.22
C ALA A 142 16.92 3.26 -16.25
N ASN A 143 17.32 4.47 -15.88
CA ASN A 143 18.50 4.77 -15.09
C ASN A 143 18.17 5.06 -13.62
N TRP A 144 16.95 5.54 -13.34
CA TRP A 144 16.52 5.90 -11.99
C TRP A 144 15.15 5.32 -11.66
N TRP A 145 15.11 4.53 -10.59
CA TRP A 145 13.87 3.98 -10.05
C TRP A 145 13.52 4.64 -8.73
N LYS A 146 12.24 4.57 -8.36
CA LYS A 146 11.79 5.00 -7.05
C LYS A 146 11.59 3.78 -6.17
N GLY A 147 12.16 3.82 -4.97
CA GLY A 147 12.12 2.70 -4.05
C GLY A 147 11.85 3.12 -2.62
N LYS A 148 11.65 2.10 -1.78
CA LYS A 148 11.58 2.23 -0.34
C LYS A 148 12.67 1.40 0.31
N CYS A 149 13.44 2.02 1.19
CA CYS A 149 14.47 1.35 1.99
C CYS A 149 14.46 1.92 3.42
N ARG A 150 14.45 1.04 4.42
CA ARG A 150 14.50 1.41 5.86
C ARG A 150 13.47 2.49 6.27
N GLY A 151 12.29 2.46 5.66
CA GLY A 151 11.21 3.43 5.93
C GLY A 151 11.29 4.73 5.14
N ASN A 152 12.39 5.00 4.44
CA ASN A 152 12.56 6.16 3.55
C ASN A 152 12.14 5.81 2.13
N ILE A 153 11.64 6.81 1.39
CA ILE A 153 11.26 6.70 -0.02
C ILE A 153 12.05 7.73 -0.82
N GLY A 154 12.58 7.32 -1.96
CA GLY A 154 13.29 8.21 -2.85
C GLY A 154 13.73 7.54 -4.16
N MET A 155 14.38 8.33 -5.00
CA MET A 155 14.97 7.91 -6.25
C MET A 155 16.33 7.25 -6.01
N PHE A 156 16.63 6.17 -6.72
CA PHE A 156 17.93 5.51 -6.69
C PHE A 156 18.38 5.09 -8.10
N PRO A 157 19.70 5.08 -8.35
CA PRO A 157 20.24 4.71 -9.66
C PRO A 157 20.18 3.19 -9.86
N THR A 158 19.62 2.75 -10.98
CA THR A 158 19.50 1.33 -11.34
C THR A 158 20.83 0.59 -11.46
N PRO A 159 21.96 1.21 -11.89
CA PRO A 159 23.25 0.52 -11.92
C PRO A 159 23.78 0.11 -10.55
N TYR A 160 23.27 0.69 -9.46
CA TYR A 160 23.71 0.43 -8.09
C TYR A 160 23.04 -0.79 -7.46
N VAL A 161 22.08 -1.40 -8.15
CA VAL A 161 21.30 -2.51 -7.60
C VAL A 161 21.35 -3.72 -8.51
N GLU A 162 20.93 -4.86 -7.98
CA GLU A 162 20.62 -6.07 -8.73
C GLU A 162 19.20 -6.54 -8.40
N ILE A 163 18.50 -7.05 -9.41
CA ILE A 163 17.18 -7.65 -9.22
C ILE A 163 17.32 -8.94 -8.42
N LEU A 164 16.50 -9.07 -7.37
CA LEU A 164 16.33 -10.35 -6.71
C LEU A 164 15.26 -11.13 -7.46
N GLU A 165 15.67 -12.20 -8.13
CA GLU A 165 14.74 -13.21 -8.64
C GLU A 165 14.18 -13.99 -7.45
N ASN A 166 12.86 -14.18 -7.42
CA ASN A 166 12.18 -15.00 -6.43
C ASN A 166 12.44 -16.49 -6.62
#